data_AF-A0A183K4P2-F1
#
_entry.id   AF-A0A183K4P2-F1
#
_cell.length_a   1.000
_cell.length_b   1.000
_cell.length_c   1.000
_cell.angle_alpha   90.00
_cell.angle_beta   90.00
_cell.angle_gamma   90.00
#
_symmetry.space_group_name_H-M   'P 1'
#
loop_
_entity.id
_entity.type
_entity.pdbx_description
1 polymer ?
#
loop_
_entity_poly.entity_id
_entity_poly.type
_entity_poly.pdbx_seq_one_letter_code
_entity_poly.pdbx_strand_id
1 'polypeptide(L)'
;MDLYRNTGQDQKRKNEKTAINNIRTRAEKVQAQDEYIEANGQVKNSIRADKKKHVDELATTAEKYAREGNMKQLDNTTKKLAGKYSKPERPVKSKEGRQITEIQQQRNRLVDYFEEFLNRPAPINPPHMGAAHTDLPIDVNPPTMEEIRMAHHQTNQERESSRIRQHTS
;
A
#
# COMPACT_ATOMS: atom_id res chain seq x y z
N MET A 1 -15.04 -18.92 -1.77
CA MET A 1 -16.34 -18.24 -1.59
C MET A 1 -16.69 -17.62 -2.93
N ASP A 2 -17.43 -18.35 -3.74
CA ASP A 2 -17.77 -17.96 -5.11
C ASP A 2 -19.04 -17.12 -5.10
N LEU A 3 -18.93 -15.88 -4.63
CA LEU A 3 -20.08 -15.03 -4.30
C LEU A 3 -20.74 -14.32 -5.51
N TYR A 4 -20.39 -14.69 -6.74
CA TYR A 4 -20.84 -13.99 -7.96
C TYR A 4 -21.13 -14.91 -9.14
N ARG A 5 -21.49 -16.17 -8.87
CA ARG A 5 -21.75 -17.14 -9.95
C ARG A 5 -23.22 -17.03 -10.37
N ASN A 6 -23.49 -16.31 -11.45
CA ASN A 6 -24.83 -16.19 -12.05
C ASN A 6 -25.14 -17.44 -12.91
N THR A 7 -25.19 -18.60 -12.25
CA THR A 7 -25.17 -19.95 -12.85
C THR A 7 -26.26 -20.19 -13.88
N GLY A 8 -27.45 -19.60 -13.70
CA GLY A 8 -28.57 -19.70 -14.64
C GLY A 8 -28.29 -19.00 -15.97
N GLN A 9 -27.74 -17.79 -15.94
CA GLN A 9 -27.40 -17.03 -17.15
C GLN A 9 -26.17 -17.61 -17.87
N ASP A 10 -25.21 -18.14 -17.11
CA ASP A 10 -24.05 -18.85 -17.65
C ASP A 10 -24.44 -20.14 -18.39
N GLN A 11 -25.41 -20.89 -17.86
CA GLN A 11 -25.91 -22.09 -18.52
C GLN A 11 -26.69 -21.75 -19.78
N LYS A 12 -27.51 -20.69 -19.75
CA LYS A 12 -28.22 -20.17 -20.92
C LYS A 12 -27.26 -19.82 -22.07
N ARG A 13 -26.20 -19.06 -21.77
CA ARG A 13 -25.16 -18.69 -22.76
C ARG A 13 -24.42 -19.91 -23.35
N LYS A 14 -24.20 -20.97 -22.55
CA LYS A 14 -23.58 -22.22 -23.04
C LYS A 14 -24.52 -22.97 -24.00
N ASN A 15 -25.80 -23.05 -23.67
CA ASN A 15 -26.80 -23.72 -24.50
C ASN A 15 -26.98 -23.00 -25.85
N GLU A 16 -27.09 -21.67 -25.85
CA GLU A 16 -27.17 -20.84 -27.07
C GLU A 16 -25.95 -21.00 -27.97
N LYS A 17 -24.74 -21.03 -27.38
CA LYS A 17 -23.50 -21.26 -28.14
C LYS A 17 -23.45 -22.64 -28.80
N THR A 18 -24.07 -23.64 -28.17
CA THR A 18 -24.17 -25.01 -28.72
C THR A 18 -25.19 -25.07 -29.84
N ALA A 19 -26.31 -24.34 -29.72
CA ALA A 19 -27.31 -24.21 -30.77
C ALA A 19 -26.73 -23.56 -32.04
N ILE A 20 -25.98 -22.46 -31.91
CA ILE A 20 -25.35 -21.75 -33.05
C ILE A 20 -24.41 -22.66 -33.86
N ASN A 21 -23.66 -23.54 -33.18
CA ASN A 21 -22.72 -24.44 -33.85
C ASN A 21 -23.42 -25.53 -34.68
N ASN A 22 -24.67 -25.87 -34.37
CA ASN A 22 -25.44 -26.90 -35.06
C ASN A 22 -26.29 -26.35 -36.22
N ILE A 23 -26.40 -25.03 -36.37
CA ILE A 23 -27.18 -24.39 -37.45
C ILE A 23 -26.48 -24.57 -38.80
N ARG A 24 -27.23 -25.05 -39.79
CA ARG A 24 -26.74 -25.32 -41.16
C ARG A 24 -26.93 -24.14 -42.12
N THR A 25 -27.94 -23.30 -41.90
CA THR A 25 -28.30 -22.21 -42.81
C THR A 25 -27.58 -20.91 -42.43
N ARG A 26 -27.02 -20.19 -43.41
CA ARG A 26 -26.22 -18.98 -43.14
C ARG A 26 -27.03 -17.84 -42.49
N ALA A 27 -28.31 -17.69 -42.84
CA ALA A 27 -29.19 -16.64 -42.30
C ALA A 27 -29.52 -16.86 -40.81
N GLU A 28 -29.91 -18.09 -40.44
CA GLU A 28 -30.21 -18.48 -39.06
C GLU A 28 -28.98 -18.35 -38.15
N LYS A 29 -27.77 -18.58 -38.71
CA LYS A 29 -26.52 -18.44 -37.96
C LYS A 29 -26.21 -16.99 -37.61
N VAL A 30 -26.51 -16.04 -38.49
CA VAL A 30 -26.32 -14.60 -38.21
C VAL A 30 -27.27 -14.17 -37.09
N GLN A 31 -28.55 -14.53 -37.19
CA GLN A 31 -29.55 -14.18 -36.17
C GLN A 31 -29.21 -14.74 -34.79
N ALA A 32 -28.85 -16.03 -34.71
CA ALA A 32 -28.48 -16.65 -33.44
C ALA A 32 -27.17 -16.06 -32.86
N GLN A 33 -26.28 -15.55 -33.70
CA GLN A 33 -25.05 -14.90 -33.27
C GLN A 33 -25.31 -13.50 -32.68
N ASP A 34 -26.29 -12.77 -33.23
CA ASP A 34 -26.78 -11.51 -32.64
C ASP A 34 -27.42 -11.73 -31.26
N GLU A 35 -28.26 -12.75 -31.11
CA GLU A 35 -28.86 -13.16 -29.83
C GLU A 35 -27.79 -13.51 -28.78
N TYR A 36 -26.73 -14.23 -29.18
CA TYR A 36 -25.61 -14.55 -28.29
C TYR A 36 -24.84 -13.29 -27.84
N ILE A 37 -24.65 -12.30 -28.72
CA ILE A 37 -24.00 -11.03 -28.37
C ILE A 37 -24.83 -10.29 -27.32
N GLU A 38 -26.15 -10.22 -27.52
CA GLU A 38 -27.08 -9.59 -26.58
C GLU A 38 -27.05 -10.29 -25.21
N ALA A 39 -27.23 -11.62 -25.18
CA ALA A 39 -27.21 -12.41 -23.96
C ALA A 39 -25.88 -12.27 -23.21
N ASN A 40 -24.75 -12.26 -23.92
CA ASN A 40 -23.42 -12.05 -23.35
C ASN A 40 -23.26 -10.62 -22.78
N GLY A 41 -23.87 -9.62 -23.41
CA GLY A 41 -23.95 -8.26 -22.88
C GLY A 41 -24.73 -8.18 -21.58
N GLN A 42 -25.89 -8.83 -21.52
CA GLN A 42 -26.72 -8.90 -20.31
C GLN A 42 -25.97 -9.55 -19.13
N VAL A 43 -25.24 -10.66 -19.38
CA VAL A 43 -24.41 -11.32 -18.35
C VAL A 43 -23.29 -10.41 -17.84
N LYS A 44 -22.60 -9.68 -18.71
CA LYS A 44 -21.56 -8.73 -18.27
C LYS A 44 -22.13 -7.59 -17.42
N ASN A 45 -23.30 -7.09 -17.81
CA ASN A 45 -23.98 -6.03 -17.08
C ASN A 45 -24.47 -6.52 -15.70
N SER A 46 -25.02 -7.73 -15.60
CA SER A 46 -25.45 -8.31 -14.33
C SER A 46 -24.27 -8.53 -13.38
N ILE A 47 -23.16 -9.09 -13.87
CA ILE A 47 -21.92 -9.25 -13.07
C ILE A 47 -21.41 -7.91 -12.54
N ARG A 48 -21.42 -6.86 -13.39
CA ARG A 48 -21.00 -5.52 -12.98
C ARG A 48 -21.93 -4.95 -11.92
N ALA A 49 -23.24 -5.13 -12.07
CA ALA A 49 -24.23 -4.67 -11.10
C ALA A 49 -24.09 -5.39 -9.76
N ASP A 50 -23.96 -6.72 -9.75
CA ASP A 50 -23.77 -7.51 -8.52
C ASP A 50 -22.49 -7.12 -7.79
N LYS A 51 -21.39 -6.92 -8.52
CA LYS A 51 -20.14 -6.45 -7.94
C LYS A 51 -20.31 -5.09 -7.28
N LYS A 52 -21.00 -4.15 -7.95
CA LYS A 52 -21.27 -2.82 -7.39
C LYS A 52 -22.12 -2.93 -6.12
N LYS A 53 -23.20 -3.71 -6.16
CA LYS A 53 -24.09 -3.95 -5.03
C LYS A 53 -23.35 -4.47 -3.80
N HIS A 54 -22.50 -5.48 -3.98
CA HIS A 54 -21.72 -6.01 -2.86
C HIS A 54 -20.70 -5.00 -2.29
N VAL A 55 -20.06 -4.21 -3.15
CA VAL A 55 -19.16 -3.13 -2.68
C VAL A 55 -19.94 -2.09 -1.88
N ASP A 56 -21.13 -1.70 -2.33
CA ASP A 56 -22.00 -0.75 -1.63
C ASP A 56 -22.50 -1.32 -0.28
N GLU A 57 -22.85 -2.60 -0.22
CA GLU A 57 -23.20 -3.31 1.02
C GLU A 57 -22.04 -3.36 2.03
N LEU A 58 -20.80 -3.58 1.55
CA LEU A 58 -19.62 -3.52 2.42
C LEU A 58 -19.34 -2.09 2.91
N ALA A 59 -19.53 -1.08 2.06
CA ALA A 59 -19.32 0.32 2.43
C ALA A 59 -20.33 0.79 3.49
N THR A 60 -21.61 0.49 3.30
CA THR A 60 -22.68 0.79 4.27
C THR A 60 -22.45 0.07 5.60
N THR A 61 -21.99 -1.18 5.56
CA THR A 61 -21.62 -1.95 6.75
C THR A 61 -20.43 -1.33 7.49
N ALA A 62 -19.40 -0.88 6.76
CA ALA A 62 -18.25 -0.17 7.34
C ALA A 62 -18.71 1.13 8.03
N GLU A 63 -19.56 1.93 7.39
CA GLU A 63 -20.09 3.16 7.99
C GLU A 63 -20.84 2.89 9.30
N LYS A 64 -21.66 1.83 9.34
CA LYS A 64 -22.34 1.40 10.56
C LYS A 64 -21.35 1.08 11.68
N TYR A 65 -20.30 0.31 11.40
CA TYR A 65 -19.28 0.00 12.41
C TYR A 65 -18.51 1.23 12.90
N ALA A 66 -18.27 2.21 12.03
CA ALA A 66 -17.64 3.46 12.44
C ALA A 66 -18.53 4.25 13.43
N ARG A 67 -19.85 4.31 13.16
CA ARG A 67 -20.82 4.97 14.05
C ARG A 67 -20.96 4.26 15.40
N GLU A 68 -20.90 2.92 15.41
CA GLU A 68 -20.99 2.10 16.62
C GLU A 68 -19.66 2.01 17.40
N GLY A 69 -18.56 2.55 16.86
CA GLY A 69 -17.23 2.44 17.47
C GLY A 69 -16.61 1.03 17.39
N ASN A 70 -17.14 0.15 16.55
CA ASN A 70 -16.66 -1.23 16.40
C ASN A 70 -15.43 -1.30 15.48
N MET A 71 -14.30 -0.81 16.00
CA MET A 71 -13.09 -0.61 15.22
C MET A 71 -12.51 -1.89 14.61
N LYS A 72 -12.64 -3.03 15.30
CA LYS A 72 -12.15 -4.32 14.82
C LYS A 72 -12.90 -4.78 13.57
N GLN A 73 -14.23 -4.57 13.51
CA GLN A 73 -15.01 -4.95 12.33
C GLN A 73 -14.89 -3.93 11.21
N LEU A 74 -14.73 -2.64 11.54
CA LEU A 74 -14.41 -1.60 10.57
C LEU A 74 -13.12 -1.94 9.80
N ASP A 75 -12.01 -2.17 10.50
CA ASP A 75 -10.71 -2.49 9.88
C ASP A 75 -10.77 -3.71 8.95
N ASN A 76 -11.40 -4.80 9.41
CA ASN A 76 -11.57 -6.01 8.60
C ASN A 76 -12.41 -5.76 7.32
N THR A 77 -13.46 -4.94 7.41
CA THR A 77 -14.34 -4.62 6.29
C THR A 77 -13.65 -3.70 5.29
N THR A 78 -12.92 -2.70 5.78
CA THR A 78 -12.10 -1.81 4.95
C THR A 78 -10.97 -2.58 4.24
N LYS A 79 -10.35 -3.57 4.89
CA LYS A 79 -9.37 -4.48 4.25
C LYS A 79 -9.99 -5.28 3.10
N LYS A 80 -11.22 -5.79 3.28
CA LYS A 80 -11.97 -6.48 2.21
C LYS A 80 -12.29 -5.53 1.05
N LEU A 81 -12.74 -4.30 1.33
CA LEU A 81 -13.04 -3.27 0.33
C LEU A 81 -11.81 -2.85 -0.48
N ALA A 82 -10.66 -2.70 0.18
CA ALA A 82 -9.44 -2.24 -0.47
C ALA A 82 -8.89 -3.26 -1.49
N GLY A 83 -9.38 -4.51 -1.50
CA GLY A 83 -8.91 -5.56 -2.41
C GLY A 83 -7.41 -5.84 -2.28
N LYS A 84 -6.77 -5.34 -1.22
CA LYS A 84 -5.34 -5.48 -1.00
C LYS A 84 -5.09 -6.93 -0.62
N TYR A 85 -4.59 -7.70 -1.57
CA TYR A 85 -3.89 -8.95 -1.30
C TYR A 85 -2.82 -8.64 -0.26
N SER A 86 -3.12 -8.93 1.00
CA SER A 86 -2.09 -9.08 2.01
C SER A 86 -1.25 -10.24 1.53
N LYS A 87 0.01 -9.97 1.16
CA LYS A 87 1.01 -11.03 1.19
C LYS A 87 0.91 -11.69 2.58
N PRO A 88 1.08 -13.01 2.72
CA PRO A 88 1.23 -13.57 4.04
C PRO A 88 2.38 -12.83 4.74
N GLU A 89 2.16 -12.59 6.02
CA GLU A 89 3.11 -11.99 6.95
C GLU A 89 4.50 -12.57 6.72
N ARG A 90 5.54 -11.70 6.68
CA ARG A 90 6.93 -12.18 6.54
C ARG A 90 7.15 -13.25 7.63
N PRO A 91 7.62 -14.45 7.28
CA PRO A 91 7.68 -15.52 8.26
C PRO A 91 8.60 -15.15 9.43
N VAL A 92 8.06 -15.25 10.64
CA VAL A 92 8.82 -15.02 11.87
C VAL A 92 9.82 -16.17 12.05
N LYS A 93 11.09 -15.84 12.32
CA LYS A 93 12.14 -16.83 12.57
C LYS A 93 12.34 -17.07 14.06
N SER A 94 12.63 -18.31 14.43
CA SER A 94 13.06 -18.72 15.77
C SER A 94 14.47 -18.24 16.10
N LYS A 95 14.93 -18.48 17.34
CA LYS A 95 16.27 -18.09 17.83
C LYS A 95 17.36 -18.81 17.03
N GLU A 96 17.04 -20.00 16.54
CA GLU A 96 17.87 -20.87 15.71
C GLU A 96 17.73 -20.57 14.22
N GLY A 97 17.03 -19.49 13.85
CA GLY A 97 16.83 -19.07 12.45
C GLY A 97 15.80 -19.88 11.66
N ARG A 98 15.10 -20.83 12.30
CA ARG A 98 14.07 -21.66 11.66
C ARG A 98 12.77 -20.90 11.50
N GLN A 99 12.04 -21.16 10.42
CA GLN A 99 10.76 -20.49 10.16
C GLN A 99 9.67 -21.01 11.09
N ILE A 100 8.93 -20.10 11.73
CA ILE A 100 7.80 -20.41 12.61
C ILE A 100 6.50 -20.19 11.84
N THR A 101 5.75 -21.27 11.63
CA THR A 101 4.47 -21.26 10.90
C THR A 101 3.25 -21.30 11.82
N GLU A 102 3.40 -21.68 13.08
CA GLU A 102 2.31 -21.81 14.05
C GLU A 102 2.13 -20.53 14.89
N ILE A 103 0.88 -20.05 14.98
CA ILE A 103 0.54 -18.77 15.65
C ILE A 103 0.93 -18.78 17.14
N GLN A 104 0.75 -19.90 17.84
CA GLN A 104 1.12 -20.02 19.26
C GLN A 104 2.63 -19.89 19.44
N GLN A 105 3.42 -20.54 18.58
CA GLN A 105 4.87 -20.44 18.60
C GLN A 105 5.36 -19.02 18.24
N GLN A 106 4.67 -18.32 17.33
CA GLN A 106 4.97 -16.92 17.03
C GLN A 106 4.71 -15.99 18.23
N ARG A 107 3.65 -16.25 19.00
CA ARG A 107 3.36 -15.51 20.24
C ARG A 107 4.41 -15.76 21.31
N ASN A 108 4.79 -17.02 21.53
CA ASN A 108 5.85 -17.36 22.48
C ASN A 108 7.18 -16.71 22.07
N ARG A 109 7.50 -16.73 20.77
CA ARG A 109 8.68 -16.03 20.22
C ARG A 109 8.66 -14.53 20.49
N LEU A 110 7.50 -13.88 20.37
CA LEU A 110 7.35 -12.46 20.69
C LEU A 110 7.58 -12.21 22.18
N VAL A 111 7.01 -13.03 23.06
CA VAL A 111 7.21 -12.92 24.52
C VAL A 111 8.69 -13.05 24.87
N ASP A 112 9.38 -14.09 24.38
CA ASP A 112 10.81 -14.30 24.63
C ASP A 112 11.67 -13.12 24.16
N TYR A 113 11.35 -12.56 22.99
CA TYR A 113 12.09 -11.43 22.43
C TYR A 113 11.92 -10.17 23.28
N PHE A 114 10.69 -9.87 23.71
CA PHE A 114 10.42 -8.72 24.56
C PHE A 114 11.00 -8.90 25.96
N GLU A 115 10.97 -10.11 26.51
CA GLU A 115 11.59 -10.40 27.80
C GLU A 115 13.11 -10.21 27.75
N GLU A 116 13.77 -10.69 26.69
CA GLU A 116 15.21 -10.48 26.49
C GLU A 116 15.57 -9.01 26.26
N PHE A 117 14.77 -8.30 25.45
CA PHE A 117 15.01 -6.89 25.13
C PHE A 117 14.81 -5.96 26.33
N LEU A 118 13.74 -6.17 27.10
CA LEU A 118 13.36 -5.31 28.23
C LEU A 118 14.17 -5.63 29.50
N ASN A 119 14.60 -6.87 29.68
CA ASN A 119 15.41 -7.28 30.82
C ASN A 119 16.92 -7.31 30.53
N ARG A 120 17.36 -6.75 29.39
CA ARG A 120 18.77 -6.66 29.06
C ARG A 120 19.49 -5.81 30.12
N PRO A 121 20.47 -6.36 30.87
CA PRO A 121 21.21 -5.58 31.85
C PRO A 121 22.00 -4.47 31.16
N ALA A 122 22.27 -3.40 31.89
CA ALA A 122 23.09 -2.30 31.39
C ALA A 122 24.45 -2.87 30.90
N PRO A 123 24.92 -2.46 29.70
CA PRO A 123 26.19 -2.95 29.18
C PRO A 123 27.31 -2.60 30.17
N ILE A 124 28.14 -3.60 30.52
CA ILE A 124 29.24 -3.49 31.50
C ILE A 124 30.21 -2.36 31.15
N ASN A 125 30.38 -2.11 29.85
CA ASN A 125 31.09 -0.95 29.36
C ASN A 125 30.05 0.06 28.84
N PRO A 126 29.85 1.21 29.51
CA PRO A 126 29.08 2.28 28.89
C PRO A 126 29.75 2.63 27.54
N PRO A 127 28.98 3.00 26.51
CA PRO A 127 29.56 3.50 25.27
C PRO A 127 30.52 4.62 25.61
N HIS A 128 31.81 4.43 25.31
CA HIS A 128 32.78 5.52 25.41
C HIS A 128 32.41 6.54 24.33
N MET A 129 31.55 7.50 24.66
CA MET A 129 31.46 8.72 23.89
C MET A 129 32.80 9.41 24.07
N GLY A 130 33.62 9.42 23.03
CA GLY A 130 34.77 10.32 22.98
C GLY A 130 34.27 11.72 23.30
N ALA A 131 34.93 12.41 24.23
CA ALA A 131 34.61 13.79 24.53
C ALA A 131 34.56 14.55 23.20
N ALA A 132 33.48 15.31 22.98
CA ALA A 132 33.37 16.15 21.80
C ALA A 132 34.68 16.93 21.65
N HIS A 133 35.26 16.89 20.44
CA HIS A 133 36.46 17.65 20.15
C HIS A 133 36.21 19.11 20.53
N THR A 134 37.10 19.60 21.39
CA THR A 134 37.46 20.99 21.69
C THR A 134 36.55 22.02 21.01
N ASP A 135 35.88 22.85 21.83
CA ASP A 135 35.18 24.04 21.37
C ASP A 135 36.00 24.74 20.29
N LEU A 136 35.46 24.73 19.07
CA LEU A 136 35.99 25.53 17.99
C LEU A 136 36.07 26.97 18.53
N PRO A 137 37.17 27.71 18.30
CA PRO A 137 37.25 29.12 18.68
C PRO A 137 36.32 29.91 17.75
N ILE A 138 35.02 29.79 18.00
CA ILE A 138 33.99 30.64 17.43
C ILE A 138 34.00 31.86 18.33
N ASP A 139 34.41 32.99 17.77
CA ASP A 139 34.26 34.26 18.44
C ASP A 139 32.76 34.54 18.62
N VAL A 140 32.30 34.47 19.87
CA VAL A 140 30.91 34.73 20.25
C VAL A 140 30.62 36.23 20.40
N ASN A 141 31.61 37.10 20.18
CA ASN A 141 31.37 38.54 20.21
C ASN A 141 30.47 38.97 19.04
N PRO A 142 29.57 39.94 19.26
CA PRO A 142 28.77 40.51 18.19
C PRO A 142 29.68 41.07 17.07
N PRO A 143 29.39 40.77 15.78
CA PRO A 143 30.20 41.29 14.68
C PRO A 143 30.14 42.82 14.64
N THR A 144 31.27 43.43 14.32
CA THR A 144 31.36 44.88 14.18
C THR A 144 30.66 45.36 12.89
N MET A 145 30.20 46.60 12.90
CA MET A 145 29.54 47.22 11.73
C MET A 145 30.44 47.21 10.47
N GLU A 146 31.76 47.32 10.67
CA GLU A 146 32.75 47.26 9.59
C GLU A 146 32.83 45.87 8.97
N GLU A 147 32.89 44.81 9.79
CA GLU A 147 32.93 43.41 9.33
C GLU A 147 31.67 43.05 8.53
N ILE A 148 30.50 43.46 9.01
CA ILE A 148 29.22 43.24 8.29
C ILE A 148 29.25 43.93 6.92
N ARG A 149 29.75 45.16 6.86
CA ARG A 149 29.86 45.91 5.60
C ARG A 149 30.85 45.28 4.62
N MET A 150 32.01 44.86 5.10
CA MET A 150 33.02 44.20 4.26
C MET A 150 32.49 42.88 3.71
N ALA A 151 31.86 42.06 4.54
CA ALA A 151 31.28 40.78 4.11
C ALA A 151 30.18 40.96 3.05
N HIS A 152 29.31 41.97 3.21
CA HIS A 152 28.29 42.29 2.21
C HIS A 152 28.92 42.76 0.89
N HIS A 153 29.98 43.56 0.93
CA HIS A 153 30.68 44.00 -0.26
C HIS A 153 31.34 42.82 -1.00
N GLN A 154 32.01 41.95 -0.26
CA GLN A 154 32.70 40.78 -0.82
C GLN A 154 31.73 39.76 -1.43
N THR A 155 30.62 39.47 -0.74
CA THR A 155 29.58 38.57 -1.26
C THR A 155 29.00 39.07 -2.58
N ASN A 156 28.85 40.39 -2.74
CA ASN A 156 28.37 40.98 -3.98
C ASN A 156 29.42 40.93 -5.11
N GLN A 157 30.71 41.14 -4.81
CA GLN A 157 31.80 40.98 -5.79
C GLN A 157 31.94 39.53 -6.27
N GLU A 158 31.83 38.55 -5.36
CA GLU A 158 31.91 37.12 -5.71
C GLU A 158 30.72 36.66 -6.56
N ARG A 159 29.52 37.15 -6.25
CA ARG A 159 28.31 36.91 -7.06
C ARG A 159 28.44 37.50 -8.46
N GLU A 160 28.94 38.73 -8.57
CA GLU A 160 29.11 39.39 -9.86
C GLU A 160 30.19 38.69 -10.70
N SER A 161 31.32 38.34 -10.07
CA SER A 161 32.39 37.55 -10.70
C SER A 161 31.94 36.16 -11.14
N SER A 162 30.96 35.56 -10.45
CA SER A 162 30.38 34.26 -10.80
C SER A 162 29.36 34.38 -11.94
N ARG A 163 28.61 35.49 -12.03
CA ARG A 163 27.69 35.77 -13.14
C ARG A 163 28.43 36.03 -14.45
N ILE A 164 29.49 36.84 -14.41
CA ILE A 164 30.29 37.14 -15.61
C ILE A 164 30.88 35.84 -16.20
N ARG A 165 31.36 34.93 -15.34
CA ARG A 165 31.91 33.62 -15.76
C ARG A 165 30.88 32.68 -16.42
N GLN A 166 29.58 32.88 -16.22
CA GLN A 166 28.53 32.05 -16.83
C GLN A 166 28.00 32.59 -18.17
N HIS A 167 28.30 33.85 -18.53
CA HIS A 167 27.79 34.48 -19.76
C HIS A 167 28.82 34.64 -20.88
N THR A 168 30.10 34.31 -20.64
CA THR A 168 31.19 34.36 -21.63
C THR A 168 31.71 32.98 -22.02
N SER A 169 30.94 31.90 -21.81
CA SER A 169 31.28 30.54 -22.24
C SER A 169 30.25 29.98 -23.22
#